data_AF-A0A6B9TDN8-F1
#
_entry.id   AF-A0A6B9TDN8-F1
#
_cell.length_a   1.000
_cell.length_b   1.000
_cell.length_c   1.000
_cell.angle_alpha   90.00
_cell.angle_beta   90.00
_cell.angle_gamma   90.00
#
_symmetry.space_group_name_H-M   'P 1'
#
loop_
_entity.id
_entity.type
_entity.pdbx_description
1 polymer ?
#
loop_
_entity_poly.entity_id
_entity_poly.type
_entity_poly.pdbx_seq_one_letter_code
_entity_poly.pdbx_strand_id
1 'polypeptide(L)' 'MDEQAVKQKNGAYFVSPHPDGGWQVKKANAQKALKKFKTKAEAEAYAKQVAANQGTTVVRQKKDGKIQKKK' A
#
# COMPACT_ATOMS: atom_id res chain seq x y z
N MET A 1 18.56 -17.35 5.67
CA MET A 1 17.52 -17.55 4.64
C MET A 1 16.22 -17.08 5.24
N ASP A 2 15.70 -15.95 4.77
CA ASP A 2 14.56 -15.22 5.34
C ASP A 2 13.28 -16.07 5.39
N GLU A 3 13.15 -16.81 6.48
CA GLU A 3 11.91 -17.39 6.97
C GLU A 3 11.03 -16.26 7.49
N GLN A 4 10.03 -15.89 6.71
CA GLN A 4 8.86 -15.17 7.22
C GLN A 4 7.62 -15.90 6.70
N ALA A 5 7.39 -17.08 7.27
CA ALA A 5 6.10 -17.72 7.32
C ALA A 5 5.20 -16.94 8.31
N VAL A 6 4.21 -16.21 7.81
CA VAL A 6 3.03 -15.86 8.61
C VAL A 6 1.77 -16.03 7.77
N LYS A 7 1.18 -17.21 7.95
CA LYS A 7 -0.19 -17.59 7.63
C LYS A 7 -1.15 -16.81 8.54
N GLN A 8 -1.64 -15.62 8.18
CA GLN A 8 -2.66 -14.94 8.99
C GLN A 8 -3.77 -14.21 8.19
N LYS A 9 -4.97 -14.43 8.72
CA LYS A 9 -6.32 -14.17 8.22
C LYS A 9 -6.63 -12.67 8.18
N ASN A 10 -7.30 -12.23 7.11
CA ASN A 10 -7.88 -10.90 6.86
C ASN A 10 -6.98 -9.67 7.12
N GLY A 11 -5.87 -9.55 6.37
CA GLY A 11 -5.02 -8.35 6.40
C GLY A 11 -5.36 -7.35 5.31
N ALA A 12 -5.75 -6.12 5.65
CA ALA A 12 -6.01 -5.06 4.67
C ALA A 12 -4.73 -4.53 4.01
N TYR A 13 -4.81 -4.06 2.76
CA TYR A 13 -3.70 -3.42 2.05
C TYR A 13 -3.75 -1.91 2.16
N PHE A 14 -2.75 -1.30 2.78
CA PHE A 14 -2.63 0.15 2.87
C PHE A 14 -1.84 0.70 1.69
N VAL A 15 -2.43 1.67 1.00
CA VAL A 15 -1.79 2.44 -0.07
C VAL A 15 -1.53 3.85 0.44
N SER A 16 -0.27 4.20 0.70
CA SER A 16 0.14 5.50 1.25
C SER A 16 1.14 6.20 0.35
N PRO A 17 1.10 7.55 0.27
CA PRO A 17 2.11 8.32 -0.45
C PRO A 17 3.46 8.28 0.28
N HIS A 18 4.56 8.39 -0.47
CA HIS A 18 5.92 8.49 0.06
C HIS A 18 6.41 9.95 0.01
N PRO A 19 7.15 10.45 1.03
CA PRO A 19 7.63 11.84 1.08
C PRO A 19 8.57 12.20 -0.07
N ASP A 20 9.38 11.25 -0.55
CA ASP A 20 10.28 11.39 -1.70
C ASP A 20 9.57 11.42 -3.07
N GLY A 21 8.24 11.34 -3.06
CA GLY A 21 7.43 11.10 -4.24
C GLY A 21 7.14 9.62 -4.46
N GLY A 22 5.99 9.34 -5.06
CA GLY A 22 5.51 7.97 -5.27
C GLY A 22 4.55 7.46 -4.20
N TRP A 23 4.27 6.17 -4.28
CA TRP A 23 3.23 5.46 -3.56
C TRP A 23 3.76 4.11 -3.11
N GLN A 24 3.39 3.69 -1.92
CA GLN A 24 3.76 2.38 -1.41
C GLN A 24 2.52 1.60 -1.01
N VAL A 25 2.53 0.31 -1.33
CA VAL A 25 1.52 -0.66 -0.92
C VAL A 25 2.13 -1.51 0.18
N LYS A 26 1.51 -1.52 1.36
CA LYS A 26 1.92 -2.34 2.51
C LYS A 26 0.73 -3.13 3.04
N LYS A 27 0.94 -4.38 3.42
CA LYS A 27 -0.11 -5.17 4.08
C LYS A 27 -0.24 -4.75 5.54
N ALA A 28 -1.44 -4.83 6.10
CA ALA A 28 -1.69 -4.69 7.53
C ALA A 28 -0.84 -5.75 8.25
N ASN A 29 0.01 -5.31 9.18
CA ASN A 29 1.02 -6.12 9.88
C ASN A 29 2.26 -6.52 9.07
N ALA A 30 2.49 -5.99 7.87
CA ALA A 30 3.78 -6.15 7.20
C ALA A 30 4.79 -5.15 7.75
N GLN A 31 5.96 -5.65 8.17
CA GLN A 31 7.11 -4.81 8.55
C GLN A 31 7.72 -4.06 7.35
N LYS A 32 7.44 -4.51 6.12
CA LYS A 32 7.98 -3.93 4.87
C LYS A 32 6.85 -3.63 3.88
N ALA A 33 7.04 -2.58 3.08
CA ALA A 33 6.18 -2.33 1.93
C ALA A 33 6.29 -3.49 0.94
N LEU A 34 5.15 -3.98 0.46
CA LEU A 34 5.08 -5.04 -0.54
C LEU A 34 5.66 -4.56 -1.87
N LYS A 35 5.29 -3.34 -2.28
CA LYS A 35 5.75 -2.73 -3.53
C LYS A 35 5.66 -1.21 -3.45
N LYS A 36 6.60 -0.52 -4.08
CA LYS A 36 6.55 0.93 -4.30
C LYS A 36 6.25 1.20 -5.77
N PHE A 37 5.52 2.26 -6.04
CA PHE A 37 5.08 2.72 -7.34
C PHE A 37 5.37 4.23 -7.46
N LYS A 38 5.52 4.71 -8.68
CA LYS A 38 5.65 6.15 -8.94
C LYS A 38 4.29 6.85 -8.96
N THR A 39 3.23 6.15 -9.39
CA THR A 39 1.88 6.72 -9.49
C THR A 39 0.87 6.08 -8.55
N LYS A 40 -0.16 6.86 -8.21
CA LYS A 40 -1.30 6.41 -7.38
C LYS A 40 -2.14 5.37 -8.11
N ALA A 41 -2.23 5.49 -9.43
CA ALA A 41 -3.03 4.61 -10.28
C ALA A 41 -2.45 3.20 -10.27
N GLU A 42 -1.14 3.07 -10.49
CA GLU A 42 -0.45 1.77 -10.43
C GLU A 42 -0.53 1.16 -9.02
N ALA A 43 -0.33 1.97 -7.98
CA ALA A 43 -0.41 1.47 -6.60
C ALA A 43 -1.80 0.95 -6.23
N GLU A 44 -2.86 1.64 -6.66
CA GLU A 44 -4.23 1.18 -6.41
C GLU A 44 -4.60 -0.04 -7.25
N ALA A 45 -4.24 -0.05 -8.54
CA ALA A 45 -4.49 -1.20 -9.40
C ALA A 45 -3.84 -2.46 -8.81
N TYR A 46 -2.58 -2.36 -8.39
CA TYR A 46 -1.87 -3.46 -7.75
C TYR A 46 -2.49 -3.85 -6.41
N ALA A 47 -2.75 -2.89 -5.51
CA ALA A 47 -3.36 -3.20 -4.23
C ALA A 47 -4.73 -3.85 -4.39
N LYS A 48 -5.55 -3.38 -5.33
CA LYS A 48 -6.88 -3.94 -5.63
C LYS A 48 -6.79 -5.35 -6.18
N GLN A 49 -5.85 -5.61 -7.09
CA GLN A 49 -5.60 -6.95 -7.62
C GLN A 49 -5.14 -7.91 -6.52
N VAL A 50 -4.16 -7.51 -5.70
CA VAL A 50 -3.63 -8.36 -4.62
C VAL A 50 -4.71 -8.61 -3.57
N ALA A 51 -5.50 -7.58 -3.23
CA ALA A 51 -6.58 -7.71 -2.26
C ALA A 51 -7.70 -8.62 -2.77
N ALA A 52 -8.08 -8.52 -4.05
CA ALA A 52 -9.03 -9.43 -4.68
C ALA A 52 -8.51 -10.88 -4.66
N ASN A 53 -7.24 -11.11 -5.00
CA ASN A 53 -6.62 -12.44 -4.96
C ASN A 53 -6.54 -13.01 -3.53
N GLN A 54 -6.33 -12.18 -2.51
CA GLN A 54 -6.24 -12.63 -1.11
C GLN A 54 -7.57 -12.59 -0.35
N GLY A 55 -8.67 -12.11 -0.96
CA GLY A 55 -9.94 -11.92 -0.28
C GLY A 55 -9.87 -10.90 0.86
N THR A 56 -9.11 -9.82 0.67
CA THR A 56 -8.86 -8.77 1.69
C THR A 56 -9.32 -7.40 1.21
N THR A 57 -9.29 -6.40 2.09
CA THR A 57 -9.71 -5.02 1.78
C THR A 57 -8.51 -4.15 1.43
N VAL A 58 -8.68 -3.20 0.50
CA VAL A 58 -7.69 -2.13 0.26
C VAL A 58 -8.11 -0.87 1.00
N VAL A 59 -7.21 -0.33 1.81
CA VAL A 59 -7.31 0.98 2.43
C VAL A 59 -6.41 1.95 1.66
N ARG A 60 -7.01 2.74 0.78
CA ARG A 60 -6.30 3.80 0.06
C ARG A 60 -6.31 5.10 0.86
N GLN A 61 -5.15 5.60 1.27
CA GLN A 61 -5.06 6.98 1.70
C GLN A 61 -5.16 7.90 0.48
N LYS A 62 -6.14 8.80 0.49
CA LYS A 62 -6.21 9.86 -0.51
C LYS A 62 -5.04 10.82 -0.26
N LYS A 63 -4.53 11.41 -1.34
CA LYS A 63 -3.51 12.47 -1.33
C LYS A 63 -4.07 13.81 -0.79
N ASP A 64 -5.07 13.74 0.09
CA ASP A 64 -5.71 14.88 0.75
C ASP A 64 -5.31 14.88 2.23
N GLY A 65 -4.01 14.73 2.49
CA GLY A 65 -3.46 15.52 3.56
C GLY A 65 -3.16 16.85 2.89
N LYS A 66 -3.92 17.91 3.16
CA LYS A 66 -3.48 19.30 2.89
C LYS A 66 -1.97 19.34 3.09
N ILE A 67 -1.21 19.66 2.04
CA ILE A 67 -0.24 20.75 2.00
C ILE A 67 0.10 20.92 0.51
N GLN A 68 -0.76 21.68 -0.16
CA GLN A 68 -0.27 22.62 -1.14
C GLN A 68 0.52 23.67 -0.34
N LYS A 69 1.84 23.57 -0.32
CA LYS A 69 2.69 24.74 -0.11
C LYS A 69 3.54 24.89 -1.36
N LYS A 70 2.90 25.52 -2.34
CA LYS A 70 3.61 26.33 -3.32
C LYS A 70 3.86 27.66 -2.63
N LYS A 71 5.07 27.88 -2.12
CA LYS A 71 5.67 29.21 -2.03
C LYS A 71 7.17 29.05 -2.04
#